data_AF-A0A2E2B5J9-F1
#
_entry.id   AF-A0A2E2B5J9-F1
#
_cell.length_a   1.000
_cell.length_b   1.000
_cell.length_c   1.000
_cell.angle_alpha   90.00
_cell.angle_beta   90.00
_cell.angle_gamma   90.00
#
_symmetry.space_group_name_H-M   'P 1'
#
loop_
_entity.id
_entity.type
_entity.pdbx_description
1 polymer ?
#
loop_
_entity_poly.entity_id
_entity_poly.type
_entity_poly.pdbx_seq_one_letter_code
_entity_poly.pdbx_strand_id
1 'polypeptide(L)'
;MKIDVYKPQADRVVRRVDTIGKRSGWLGVCLLATLLCLGVTSTVFGQVTDEQAVALRQKLTELQALRRERLDLTEQISRTQDQHQQRADRLANQVQDAKKQVLESQLENQRLSSRLAELKKQRADDLHWLTSTSALALAASKQISPPLTLSPQAIALLQDSVDQLSKQVDTTADDVNQSFDAIIHLIQWLQTQRQQARRVELANQTIVLPDERVIHAYVLQVGTVAEFFASEDGSLTGYRTAAGWHTHLSQTQQQHLAQAIAMLRGKLPPALLTLPFDIQKAGQ
;
A
#
# COMPACT_ATOMS: atom_id res chain seq x y z
N MET A 1 2.63 -28.93 17.60
CA MET A 1 3.62 -28.44 18.59
C MET A 1 2.84 -27.95 19.80
N LYS A 2 2.77 -28.77 20.86
CA LYS A 2 2.01 -28.47 22.09
C LYS A 2 2.93 -27.70 23.04
N ILE A 3 2.51 -26.51 23.47
CA ILE A 3 3.24 -25.73 24.48
C ILE A 3 2.47 -25.90 25.79
N ASP A 4 3.08 -26.66 26.71
CA ASP A 4 2.61 -26.83 28.07
C ASP A 4 2.72 -25.51 28.85
N VAL A 5 1.59 -25.05 29.38
CA VAL A 5 1.49 -23.86 30.21
C VAL A 5 1.91 -24.23 31.63
N TYR A 6 3.08 -23.76 32.04
CA TYR A 6 3.61 -23.88 33.39
C TYR A 6 2.79 -23.01 34.36
N LYS A 7 1.97 -23.64 35.21
CA LYS A 7 1.29 -22.98 36.33
C LYS A 7 2.26 -22.82 37.51
N PRO A 8 2.54 -21.60 38.01
CA PRO A 8 3.30 -21.46 39.24
C PRO A 8 2.43 -21.78 40.46
N GLN A 9 2.91 -22.71 41.27
CA GLN A 9 2.43 -23.02 42.62
C GLN A 9 2.72 -21.83 43.56
N ALA A 10 1.84 -20.83 43.60
CA ALA A 10 1.99 -19.67 44.48
C ALA A 10 1.04 -19.70 45.71
N ASP A 11 0.32 -20.79 45.95
CA ASP A 11 -0.77 -20.82 46.95
C ASP A 11 -0.48 -21.65 48.23
N ARG A 12 0.73 -22.19 48.39
CA ARG A 12 1.07 -23.05 49.56
C ARG A 12 1.98 -22.44 50.62
N VAL A 13 2.57 -21.26 50.39
CA VAL A 13 3.52 -20.69 51.36
C VAL A 13 2.86 -19.71 52.33
N VAL A 14 1.72 -19.10 51.96
CA VAL A 14 1.09 -18.04 52.78
C VAL A 14 0.29 -18.60 53.97
N ARG A 15 -0.14 -19.87 53.97
CA ARG A 15 -0.93 -20.44 55.09
C ARG A 15 -0.14 -21.06 56.25
N ARG A 16 1.20 -21.04 56.22
CA ARG A 16 2.03 -21.65 57.30
C ARG A 16 2.69 -20.68 58.27
N VAL A 17 2.62 -19.37 58.04
CA VAL A 17 3.28 -18.39 58.93
C VAL A 17 2.34 -17.84 60.01
N ASP A 18 1.02 -17.86 59.78
CA ASP A 18 0.04 -17.28 60.73
C ASP A 18 -0.31 -18.16 61.94
N THR A 19 0.08 -19.43 61.97
CA THR A 19 -0.23 -20.35 63.08
C THR A 19 0.88 -20.48 64.12
N ILE A 20 2.10 -19.98 63.86
CA ILE A 20 3.23 -20.07 64.79
C ILE A 20 3.35 -18.80 65.67
N GLY A 21 2.85 -17.65 65.21
CA GLY A 21 2.95 -16.38 65.94
C GLY A 21 1.94 -16.17 67.08
N LYS A 22 0.80 -16.88 67.10
CA LYS A 22 -0.27 -16.64 68.09
C LYS A 22 -0.19 -17.51 69.35
N ARG A 23 0.56 -18.61 69.34
CA ARG A 23 0.71 -19.51 70.51
C ARG A 23 1.96 -19.22 71.37
N SER A 24 2.98 -18.56 70.83
CA SER A 24 4.22 -18.21 71.56
C SER A 24 4.11 -16.93 72.39
N GLY A 25 3.20 -16.01 72.05
CA GLY A 25 2.99 -14.77 72.81
C GLY A 25 2.39 -14.97 74.21
N TRP A 26 1.49 -15.95 74.39
CA TRP A 26 0.84 -16.19 75.68
C TRP A 26 1.76 -16.89 76.69
N LEU A 27 2.63 -17.79 76.23
CA LEU A 27 3.59 -18.47 77.11
C LEU A 27 4.68 -17.50 77.61
N GLY A 28 5.14 -16.57 76.77
CA GLY A 28 6.11 -15.55 77.18
C GLY A 28 5.55 -14.56 78.20
N VAL A 29 4.29 -14.15 78.07
CA VAL A 29 3.64 -13.21 79.00
C VAL A 29 3.34 -13.87 80.35
N CYS A 30 2.91 -15.15 80.37
CA CYS A 30 2.70 -15.87 81.63
C CYS A 30 4.01 -16.13 82.39
N LEU A 31 5.13 -16.38 81.70
CA LEU A 31 6.43 -16.65 82.33
C LEU A 31 7.09 -15.37 82.89
N LEU A 32 6.86 -14.22 82.23
CA LEU A 32 7.25 -12.90 82.76
C LEU A 32 6.39 -12.50 83.96
N ALA A 33 5.09 -12.80 83.96
CA ALA A 33 4.21 -12.53 85.09
C ALA A 33 4.53 -13.41 86.31
N THR A 34 4.91 -14.68 86.12
CA THR A 34 5.35 -15.53 87.24
C THR A 34 6.71 -15.15 87.78
N LEU A 35 7.66 -14.69 86.95
CA LEU A 35 8.94 -14.14 87.42
C LEU A 35 8.77 -12.83 88.20
N LEU A 36 7.81 -11.99 87.81
CA LEU A 36 7.49 -10.75 88.54
C LEU A 36 6.73 -11.01 89.86
N CYS A 37 5.91 -12.06 89.94
CA CYS A 37 5.17 -12.40 91.15
C CYS A 37 5.97 -13.24 92.16
N LEU A 38 6.93 -14.07 91.72
CA LEU A 38 7.76 -14.90 92.62
C LEU A 38 9.03 -14.19 93.13
N GLY A 39 9.37 -13.01 92.59
CA GLY A 39 10.59 -12.27 92.96
C GLY A 39 10.43 -11.15 93.99
N VAL A 40 9.22 -10.86 94.49
CA VAL A 40 8.97 -9.62 95.29
C VAL A 40 8.58 -9.90 96.76
N THR A 41 8.74 -11.13 97.24
CA THR A 41 8.48 -11.45 98.66
C THR A 41 9.66 -12.15 99.30
N SER A 42 10.80 -11.46 99.44
CA SER A 42 11.63 -11.49 100.66
C SER A 42 12.88 -10.63 100.48
N THR A 43 13.05 -9.71 101.42
CA THR A 43 14.32 -9.05 101.79
C THR A 43 15.08 -8.31 100.68
N VAL A 44 14.82 -7.01 100.53
CA VAL A 44 15.80 -5.89 100.43
C VAL A 44 14.98 -4.59 100.31
N PHE A 45 14.57 -4.02 101.45
CA PHE A 45 14.47 -2.55 101.57
C PHE A 45 15.88 -2.05 101.90
N GLY A 46 16.80 -2.24 100.96
CA GLY A 46 18.07 -1.54 100.92
C GLY A 46 17.81 -0.22 100.24
N GLN A 47 18.29 0.88 100.84
CA GLN A 47 18.25 2.20 100.23
C GLN A 47 18.75 2.10 98.79
N VAL A 48 17.84 2.27 97.82
CA VAL A 48 18.25 2.57 96.45
C VAL A 48 19.00 3.89 96.56
N THR A 49 20.32 3.84 96.48
CA THR A 49 21.11 5.07 96.42
C THR A 49 20.69 5.82 95.16
N ASP A 50 20.60 7.15 95.24
CA ASP A 50 20.14 7.99 94.12
C ASP A 50 20.87 7.66 92.80
N GLU A 51 22.12 7.21 92.86
CA GLU A 51 22.91 6.76 91.72
C GLU A 51 22.33 5.53 90.99
N GLN A 52 21.81 4.52 91.71
CA GLN A 52 21.21 3.34 91.09
C GLN A 52 19.87 3.68 90.43
N ALA A 53 19.08 4.57 91.02
CA ALA A 53 17.84 5.08 90.41
C ALA A 53 18.14 5.93 89.16
N VAL A 54 19.21 6.73 89.16
CA VAL A 54 19.65 7.51 88.00
C VAL A 54 20.14 6.58 86.86
N ALA A 55 20.91 5.55 87.16
CA ALA A 55 21.37 4.57 86.17
C ALA A 55 20.20 3.79 85.52
N LEU A 56 19.20 3.41 86.32
CA LEU A 56 17.98 2.74 85.82
C LEU A 56 17.14 3.66 84.93
N ARG A 57 17.01 4.95 85.29
CA ARG A 57 16.36 5.96 84.44
C ARG A 57 17.10 6.16 83.12
N GLN A 58 18.43 6.23 83.13
CA GLN A 58 19.24 6.34 81.91
C GLN A 58 19.06 5.12 81.00
N LYS A 59 19.07 3.90 81.55
CA LYS A 59 18.81 2.67 80.78
C LYS A 59 17.40 2.61 80.22
N LEU A 60 16.39 3.10 80.95
CA LEU A 60 15.03 3.22 80.43
C LEU A 60 14.93 4.23 79.29
N THR A 61 15.63 5.37 79.37
CA THR A 61 15.68 6.33 78.26
C THR A 61 16.39 5.78 77.02
N GLU A 62 17.48 5.02 77.18
CA GLU A 62 18.16 4.32 76.09
C GLU A 62 17.23 3.28 75.43
N LEU A 63 16.53 2.47 76.23
CA LEU A 63 15.56 1.49 75.71
C LEU A 63 14.37 2.15 75.01
N GLN A 64 13.90 3.29 75.49
CA GLN A 64 12.85 4.07 74.82
C GLN A 64 13.35 4.67 73.50
N ALA A 65 14.60 5.15 73.44
CA ALA A 65 15.22 5.65 72.22
C ALA A 65 15.36 4.54 71.17
N LEU A 66 15.90 3.37 71.56
CA LEU A 66 16.00 2.19 70.69
C LEU A 66 14.63 1.70 70.20
N ARG A 67 13.59 1.77 71.05
CA ARG A 67 12.23 1.41 70.64
C ARG A 67 11.68 2.37 69.59
N ARG A 68 11.94 3.68 69.72
CA ARG A 68 11.55 4.68 68.72
C ARG A 68 12.30 4.47 67.41
N GLU A 69 13.60 4.26 67.47
CA GLU A 69 14.44 3.98 66.30
C GLU A 69 13.98 2.70 65.57
N ARG A 70 13.67 1.64 66.31
CA ARG A 70 13.10 0.41 65.72
C ARG A 70 11.77 0.67 65.02
N LEU A 71 10.88 1.45 65.63
CA LEU A 71 9.59 1.79 65.01
C LEU A 71 9.78 2.59 63.72
N ASP A 72 10.65 3.60 63.74
CA ASP A 72 10.96 4.40 62.56
C ASP A 72 11.60 3.56 61.44
N LEU A 73 12.59 2.71 61.77
CA LEU A 73 13.17 1.78 60.80
C LEU A 73 12.16 0.78 60.24
N THR A 74 11.23 0.29 61.07
CA THR A 74 10.17 -0.61 60.61
C THR A 74 9.22 0.09 59.65
N GLU A 75 8.87 1.34 59.94
CA GLU A 75 8.03 2.17 59.07
C GLU A 75 8.74 2.55 57.76
N GLN A 76 10.04 2.84 57.81
CA GLN A 76 10.85 3.08 56.62
C GLN A 76 10.92 1.83 55.74
N ILE A 77 11.17 0.65 56.34
CA ILE A 77 11.19 -0.63 55.61
C ILE A 77 9.83 -0.91 54.98
N SER A 78 8.71 -0.72 55.69
CA SER A 78 7.39 -0.95 55.12
C SER A 78 7.11 -0.02 53.94
N ARG A 79 7.43 1.28 54.08
CA ARG A 79 7.28 2.26 53.00
C ARG A 79 8.14 1.90 51.78
N THR A 80 9.39 1.47 51.99
CA THR A 80 10.28 1.03 50.89
C THR A 80 9.79 -0.24 50.23
N GLN A 81 9.27 -1.21 51.00
CA GLN A 81 8.64 -2.43 50.47
C GLN A 81 7.42 -2.10 49.62
N ASP A 82 6.54 -1.22 50.08
CA ASP A 82 5.36 -0.79 49.33
C ASP A 82 5.76 -0.10 48.01
N GLN A 83 6.79 0.75 48.03
CA GLN A 83 7.32 1.39 46.82
C GLN A 83 7.90 0.38 45.83
N HIS A 84 8.64 -0.62 46.32
CA HIS A 84 9.18 -1.68 45.45
C HIS A 84 8.07 -2.55 44.86
N GLN A 85 7.05 -2.89 45.65
CA GLN A 85 5.90 -3.66 45.17
C GLN A 85 5.15 -2.89 44.08
N GLN A 86 4.86 -1.60 44.29
CA GLN A 86 4.23 -0.77 43.27
C GLN A 86 5.05 -0.67 41.98
N ARG A 87 6.39 -0.61 42.08
CA ARG A 87 7.28 -0.63 40.90
C ARG A 87 7.24 -1.98 40.19
N ALA A 88 7.25 -3.09 40.94
CA ALA A 88 7.15 -4.43 40.39
C ALA A 88 5.83 -4.63 39.63
N ASP A 89 4.72 -4.19 40.21
CA ASP A 89 3.39 -4.29 39.58
C ASP A 89 3.31 -3.46 38.29
N ARG A 90 3.87 -2.23 38.30
CA ARG A 90 3.95 -1.39 37.09
C ARG A 90 4.79 -2.05 35.99
N LEU A 91 5.95 -2.60 36.33
CA LEU A 91 6.81 -3.29 35.37
C LEU A 91 6.14 -4.56 34.82
N ALA A 92 5.43 -5.31 35.66
CA ALA A 92 4.66 -6.48 35.22
C ALA A 92 3.60 -6.10 34.19
N ASN A 93 2.85 -5.02 34.44
CA ASN A 93 1.85 -4.51 33.49
C ASN A 93 2.50 -4.03 32.18
N GLN A 94 3.60 -3.28 32.24
CA GLN A 94 4.34 -2.84 31.05
C GLN A 94 4.84 -4.01 30.21
N VAL A 95 5.35 -5.08 30.84
CA VAL A 95 5.77 -6.30 30.15
C VAL A 95 4.59 -7.01 29.50
N GLN A 96 3.43 -7.04 30.16
CA GLN A 96 2.22 -7.64 29.59
C GLN A 96 1.71 -6.86 28.38
N ASP A 97 1.68 -5.53 28.45
CA ASP A 97 1.29 -4.65 27.34
C ASP A 97 2.26 -4.77 26.16
N ALA A 98 3.57 -4.78 26.43
CA ALA A 98 4.58 -4.98 25.39
C ALA A 98 4.43 -6.35 24.69
N LYS A 99 4.16 -7.42 25.45
CA LYS A 99 3.87 -8.75 24.86
C LYS A 99 2.64 -8.72 23.96
N LYS A 100 1.59 -8.01 24.36
CA LYS A 100 0.38 -7.85 23.55
C LYS A 100 0.67 -7.09 22.24
N GLN A 101 1.42 -5.99 22.31
CA GLN A 101 1.83 -5.22 21.13
C GLN A 101 2.70 -6.03 20.17
N VAL A 102 3.62 -6.86 20.69
CA VAL A 102 4.43 -7.76 19.85
C VAL A 102 3.56 -8.78 19.12
N LEU A 103 2.57 -9.37 19.80
CA LEU A 103 1.64 -10.30 19.17
C LEU A 103 0.77 -9.62 18.10
N GLU A 104 0.26 -8.42 18.37
CA GLU A 104 -0.50 -7.63 17.41
C GLU A 104 0.34 -7.29 16.17
N SER A 105 1.58 -6.84 16.36
CA SER A 105 2.52 -6.54 15.28
C SER A 105 2.91 -7.79 14.46
N GLN A 106 3.05 -8.95 15.11
CA GLN A 106 3.30 -10.21 14.41
C GLN A 106 2.12 -10.61 13.53
N LEU A 107 0.88 -10.48 14.03
CA LEU A 107 -0.33 -10.74 13.25
C LEU A 107 -0.47 -9.77 12.09
N GLU A 108 -0.16 -8.48 12.30
CA GLU A 108 -0.19 -7.47 11.25
C GLU A 108 0.87 -7.75 10.17
N ASN A 109 2.10 -8.11 10.54
CA ASN A 109 3.14 -8.53 9.60
C ASN A 109 2.74 -9.78 8.79
N GLN A 110 2.06 -10.75 9.42
CA GLN A 110 1.53 -11.91 8.70
C GLN A 110 0.45 -11.52 7.70
N ARG A 111 -0.45 -10.58 8.06
CA ARG A 111 -1.47 -10.06 7.13
C ARG A 111 -0.86 -9.26 5.98
N LEU A 112 0.14 -8.42 6.27
CA LEU A 112 0.82 -7.63 5.24
C LEU A 112 1.62 -8.53 4.29
N SER A 113 2.31 -9.55 4.81
CA SER A 113 3.06 -10.49 3.97
C SER A 113 2.16 -11.34 3.08
N SER A 114 1.00 -11.80 3.57
CA SER A 114 0.02 -12.50 2.74
C SER A 114 -0.59 -11.59 1.68
N ARG A 115 -0.90 -10.33 2.03
CA ARG A 115 -1.40 -9.33 1.06
C ARG A 115 -0.37 -9.01 -0.02
N LEU A 116 0.91 -8.91 0.35
CA LEU A 116 2.00 -8.69 -0.59
C LEU A 116 2.12 -9.87 -1.57
N ALA A 117 2.02 -11.11 -1.08
CA ALA A 117 2.03 -12.30 -1.93
C ALA A 117 0.83 -12.33 -2.91
N GLU A 118 -0.36 -11.97 -2.44
CA GLU A 118 -1.57 -11.86 -3.27
C GLU A 118 -1.40 -10.81 -4.38
N LEU A 119 -0.91 -9.60 -4.03
CA LEU A 119 -0.65 -8.52 -4.99
C LEU A 119 0.42 -8.90 -6.01
N LYS A 120 1.47 -9.62 -5.60
CA LYS A 120 2.49 -10.14 -6.52
C LYS A 120 1.90 -11.13 -7.52
N LYS A 121 1.00 -12.01 -7.07
CA LYS A 121 0.30 -12.95 -7.95
C LYS A 121 -0.62 -12.21 -8.92
N GLN A 122 -1.46 -11.29 -8.43
CA GLN A 122 -2.32 -10.47 -9.29
C GLN A 122 -1.52 -9.72 -10.35
N ARG A 123 -0.37 -9.14 -9.98
CA ARG A 123 0.52 -8.49 -10.95
C ARG A 123 1.02 -9.44 -12.03
N ALA A 124 1.43 -10.65 -11.66
CA ALA A 124 1.89 -11.64 -12.63
C ALA A 124 0.76 -12.04 -13.60
N ASP A 125 -0.45 -12.22 -13.07
CA ASP A 125 -1.64 -12.53 -13.85
C ASP A 125 -2.01 -11.37 -14.82
N ASP A 126 -1.97 -10.12 -14.36
CA ASP A 126 -2.25 -8.93 -15.17
C ASP A 126 -1.20 -8.71 -16.28
N LEU A 127 0.09 -8.90 -15.98
CA LEU A 127 1.16 -8.83 -16.98
C LEU A 127 0.99 -9.94 -18.04
N HIS A 128 0.61 -11.14 -17.62
CA HIS A 128 0.34 -12.23 -18.56
C HIS A 128 -0.87 -11.91 -19.45
N TRP A 129 -1.94 -11.35 -18.88
CA TRP A 129 -3.11 -10.91 -19.65
C TRP A 129 -2.77 -9.78 -20.63
N LEU A 130 -2.00 -8.78 -20.21
CA LEU A 130 -1.57 -7.68 -21.10
C LEU A 130 -0.70 -8.16 -22.25
N THR A 131 0.29 -9.01 -21.97
CA THR A 131 1.21 -9.53 -22.99
C THR A 131 0.51 -10.44 -23.99
N SER A 132 -0.38 -11.32 -23.53
CA SER A 132 -1.20 -12.16 -24.41
C SER A 132 -2.16 -11.33 -25.26
N THR A 133 -2.79 -10.31 -24.67
CA THR A 133 -3.68 -9.40 -25.40
C THR A 133 -2.92 -8.55 -26.41
N SER A 134 -1.71 -8.06 -26.07
CA SER A 134 -0.88 -7.30 -27.01
C SER A 134 -0.37 -8.18 -28.15
N ALA A 135 -0.01 -9.43 -27.88
CA ALA A 135 0.39 -10.39 -28.91
C ALA A 135 -0.77 -10.69 -29.87
N LEU A 136 -1.99 -10.88 -29.35
CA LEU A 136 -3.20 -11.05 -30.16
C LEU A 136 -3.52 -9.78 -30.97
N ALA A 137 -3.41 -8.60 -30.37
CA ALA A 137 -3.64 -7.33 -31.05
C ALA A 137 -2.61 -7.09 -32.17
N LEU A 138 -1.35 -7.49 -31.95
CA LEU A 138 -0.28 -7.41 -32.94
C LEU A 138 -0.46 -8.45 -34.07
N ALA A 139 -0.92 -9.65 -33.75
CA ALA A 139 -1.28 -10.64 -34.75
C ALA A 139 -2.45 -10.16 -35.62
N ALA A 140 -3.48 -9.58 -34.98
CA ALA A 140 -4.59 -8.95 -35.68
C ALA A 140 -4.12 -7.74 -36.51
N SER A 141 -3.24 -6.88 -35.99
CA SER A 141 -2.74 -5.72 -36.73
C SER A 141 -1.91 -6.13 -37.96
N LYS A 142 -1.14 -7.22 -37.86
CA LYS A 142 -0.41 -7.81 -39.00
C LYS A 142 -1.35 -8.39 -40.05
N GLN A 143 -2.50 -8.95 -39.64
CA GLN A 143 -3.55 -9.43 -40.56
C GLN A 143 -4.37 -8.29 -41.18
N ILE A 144 -4.39 -7.12 -40.53
CA ILE A 144 -5.15 -5.93 -40.96
C ILE A 144 -4.42 -5.12 -42.06
N SER A 145 -3.20 -5.46 -42.46
CA SER A 145 -2.55 -4.84 -43.63
C SER A 145 -2.72 -5.72 -44.87
N PRO A 146 -3.33 -5.26 -45.99
CA PRO A 146 -3.78 -3.89 -46.35
C PRO A 146 -5.33 -3.75 -46.35
N PRO A 147 -5.95 -2.57 -46.11
CA PRO A 147 -5.53 -1.22 -46.53
C PRO A 147 -5.74 -0.17 -45.42
N LEU A 148 -4.91 -0.17 -44.37
CA LEU A 148 -4.78 1.01 -43.52
C LEU A 148 -3.90 2.01 -44.27
N THR A 149 -4.49 3.08 -44.81
CA THR A 149 -3.76 4.24 -45.36
C THR A 149 -3.17 5.07 -44.20
N LEU A 150 -2.48 4.42 -43.27
CA LEU A 150 -1.69 5.09 -42.27
C LEU A 150 -0.52 5.79 -42.96
N SER A 151 -0.25 7.04 -42.57
CA SER A 151 0.91 7.76 -43.09
C SER A 151 2.19 6.98 -42.75
N PRO A 152 3.26 7.08 -43.57
CA PRO A 152 4.54 6.41 -43.29
C PRO A 152 5.07 6.70 -41.88
N GLN A 153 4.79 7.91 -41.37
CA GLN A 153 5.18 8.36 -40.05
C GLN A 153 4.41 7.64 -38.93
N ALA A 154 3.12 7.35 -39.12
CA ALA A 154 2.30 6.59 -38.18
C ALA A 154 2.72 5.11 -38.11
N ILE A 155 3.11 4.52 -39.25
CA ILE A 155 3.62 3.14 -39.32
C ILE A 155 4.94 3.03 -38.55
N ALA A 156 5.86 3.98 -38.75
CA ALA A 156 7.15 3.99 -38.05
C ALA A 156 6.98 4.12 -36.52
N LEU A 157 6.10 5.02 -36.05
CA LEU A 157 5.82 5.18 -34.62
C LEU A 157 5.19 3.93 -33.99
N LEU A 158 4.35 3.21 -34.75
CA LEU A 158 3.73 1.96 -34.31
C LEU A 158 4.79 0.86 -34.18
N GLN A 159 5.67 0.71 -35.17
CA GLN A 159 6.80 -0.22 -35.11
C GLN A 159 7.74 0.10 -33.95
N ASP A 160 8.13 1.35 -33.75
CA ASP A 160 9.00 1.76 -32.64
C ASP A 160 8.37 1.44 -31.27
N SER A 161 7.07 1.69 -31.12
CA SER A 161 6.35 1.39 -29.88
C SER A 161 6.30 -0.12 -29.60
N VAL A 162 6.07 -0.91 -30.65
CA VAL A 162 6.07 -2.39 -30.57
C VAL A 162 7.47 -2.92 -30.25
N ASP A 163 8.51 -2.36 -30.86
CA ASP A 163 9.89 -2.77 -30.62
C ASP A 163 10.38 -2.38 -29.22
N GLN A 164 9.90 -1.26 -28.67
CA GLN A 164 10.17 -0.89 -27.29
C GLN A 164 9.46 -1.82 -26.30
N LEU A 165 8.21 -2.18 -26.57
CA LEU A 165 7.46 -3.13 -25.74
C LEU A 165 8.08 -4.51 -25.75
N SER A 166 8.48 -5.03 -26.93
CA SER A 166 9.12 -6.34 -27.02
C SER A 166 10.45 -6.38 -26.28
N LYS A 167 11.30 -5.36 -26.48
CA LYS A 167 12.58 -5.22 -25.77
C LYS A 167 12.38 -5.11 -24.26
N GLN A 168 11.38 -4.37 -23.80
CA GLN A 168 11.09 -4.24 -22.38
C GLN A 168 10.54 -5.55 -21.79
N VAL A 169 9.65 -6.27 -22.48
CA VAL A 169 9.16 -7.58 -22.03
C VAL A 169 10.32 -8.59 -21.87
N ASP A 170 11.30 -8.55 -22.76
CA ASP A 170 12.48 -9.43 -22.69
C ASP A 170 13.48 -9.03 -21.58
N THR A 171 13.47 -7.77 -21.11
CA THR A 171 14.36 -7.27 -20.04
C THR A 171 13.69 -7.18 -18.66
N THR A 172 12.36 -7.27 -18.56
CA THR A 172 11.59 -7.00 -17.32
C THR A 172 11.31 -8.22 -16.44
N ALA A 173 12.10 -9.29 -16.57
CA ALA A 173 12.10 -10.33 -15.55
C ALA A 173 12.65 -9.82 -14.19
N ASP A 174 13.57 -8.83 -14.21
CA ASP A 174 14.36 -8.48 -13.02
C ASP A 174 14.15 -7.07 -12.43
N ASP A 175 13.59 -6.09 -13.15
CA ASP A 175 13.44 -4.72 -12.61
C ASP A 175 11.99 -4.19 -12.62
N VAL A 176 11.46 -4.03 -11.41
CA VAL A 176 10.03 -3.80 -11.10
C VAL A 176 9.58 -2.36 -11.39
N ASN A 177 10.49 -1.39 -11.39
CA ASN A 177 10.15 0.03 -11.47
C ASN A 177 10.20 0.59 -12.89
N GLN A 178 10.93 -0.05 -13.82
CA GLN A 178 11.03 0.39 -15.21
C GLN A 178 9.95 -0.24 -16.13
N SER A 179 9.22 -1.25 -15.64
CA SER A 179 8.29 -2.06 -16.45
C SER A 179 6.95 -1.40 -16.79
N PHE A 180 6.68 -0.17 -16.32
CA PHE A 180 5.35 0.44 -16.42
C PHE A 180 5.25 1.56 -17.47
N ASP A 181 6.36 2.19 -17.85
CA ASP A 181 6.32 3.33 -18.76
C ASP A 181 5.90 2.92 -20.18
N ALA A 182 6.36 1.80 -20.73
CA ALA A 182 5.93 1.39 -22.08
C ALA A 182 4.47 0.95 -22.14
N ILE A 183 3.91 0.39 -21.07
CA ILE A 183 2.47 0.06 -21.02
C ILE A 183 1.66 1.36 -21.06
N ILE A 184 2.07 2.37 -20.31
CA ILE A 184 1.45 3.70 -20.33
C ILE A 184 1.55 4.32 -21.73
N HIS A 185 2.73 4.28 -22.35
CA HIS A 185 2.93 4.77 -23.72
C HIS A 185 2.07 4.03 -24.74
N LEU A 186 1.94 2.70 -24.65
CA LEU A 186 1.06 1.91 -25.52
C LEU A 186 -0.40 2.33 -25.38
N ILE A 187 -0.88 2.47 -24.14
CA ILE A 187 -2.27 2.88 -23.88
C ILE A 187 -2.53 4.27 -24.44
N GLN A 188 -1.61 5.23 -24.21
CA GLN A 188 -1.70 6.58 -24.75
C GLN A 188 -1.70 6.59 -26.28
N TRP A 189 -0.85 5.76 -26.90
CA TRP A 189 -0.80 5.59 -28.34
C TRP A 189 -2.11 5.03 -28.90
N LEU A 190 -2.64 3.95 -28.30
CA LEU A 190 -3.93 3.37 -28.68
C LEU A 190 -5.09 4.37 -28.54
N GLN A 191 -5.09 5.17 -27.48
CA GLN A 191 -6.07 6.24 -27.30
C GLN A 191 -5.96 7.31 -28.40
N THR A 192 -4.73 7.71 -28.74
CA THR A 192 -4.45 8.69 -29.80
C THR A 192 -4.92 8.15 -31.16
N GLN A 193 -4.59 6.91 -31.48
CA GLN A 193 -5.06 6.27 -32.72
C GLN A 193 -6.59 6.15 -32.76
N ARG A 194 -7.23 5.83 -31.63
CA ARG A 194 -8.69 5.78 -31.56
C ARG A 194 -9.33 7.16 -31.78
N GLN A 195 -8.70 8.23 -31.30
CA GLN A 195 -9.15 9.60 -31.57
C GLN A 195 -8.97 9.95 -33.05
N GLN A 196 -7.79 9.66 -33.61
CA GLN A 196 -7.49 9.89 -35.03
C GLN A 196 -8.43 9.10 -35.94
N ALA A 197 -8.71 7.83 -35.64
CA ALA A 197 -9.63 6.98 -36.39
C ALA A 197 -11.08 7.49 -36.40
N ARG A 198 -11.45 8.38 -35.48
CA ARG A 198 -12.79 8.97 -35.37
C ARG A 198 -12.88 10.39 -35.94
N ARG A 199 -11.76 11.00 -36.29
CA ARG A 199 -11.71 12.40 -36.73
C ARG A 199 -11.87 12.48 -38.24
N VAL A 200 -12.57 13.51 -38.69
CA VAL A 200 -12.61 13.90 -40.11
C VAL A 200 -11.83 15.20 -40.24
N GLU A 201 -10.82 15.20 -41.11
CA GLU A 201 -9.94 16.34 -41.34
C GLU A 201 -9.92 16.74 -42.81
N LEU A 202 -9.70 18.03 -43.06
CA LEU A 202 -9.51 18.57 -44.40
C LEU A 202 -8.17 19.30 -44.44
N ALA A 203 -7.28 18.85 -45.30
CA ALA A 203 -5.99 19.48 -45.55
C ALA A 203 -5.91 19.96 -47.00
N ASN A 204 -5.18 21.04 -47.25
CA ASN A 204 -4.80 21.42 -48.61
C ASN A 204 -3.35 20.96 -48.83
N GLN A 205 -3.13 20.02 -49.74
CA GLN A 205 -1.82 19.42 -49.95
C GLN A 205 -1.59 19.07 -51.42
N THR A 206 -0.32 18.98 -51.78
CA THR A 206 0.10 18.53 -53.11
C THR A 206 0.02 17.01 -53.18
N ILE A 207 -0.64 16.47 -54.20
CA ILE A 207 -0.72 15.02 -54.46
C ILE A 207 -0.10 14.70 -55.82
N VAL A 208 0.48 13.50 -55.91
CA VAL A 208 1.08 12.96 -57.14
C VAL A 208 0.17 11.83 -57.65
N LEU A 209 -0.38 12.01 -58.83
CA LEU A 209 -1.25 11.03 -59.49
C LEU A 209 -0.43 9.88 -60.10
N PRO A 210 -1.06 8.74 -60.46
CA PRO A 210 -0.36 7.59 -61.06
C PRO A 210 0.36 7.89 -62.37
N ASP A 211 -0.05 8.94 -63.07
CA ASP A 211 0.55 9.44 -64.30
C ASP A 211 1.62 10.52 -64.05
N GLU A 212 2.16 10.56 -62.83
CA GLU A 212 3.19 11.49 -62.35
C GLU A 212 2.76 12.98 -62.33
N ARG A 213 1.50 13.29 -62.63
CA ARG A 213 1.00 14.66 -62.52
C ARG A 213 0.91 15.09 -61.06
N VAL A 214 1.40 16.29 -60.80
CA VAL A 214 1.39 16.91 -59.48
C VAL A 214 0.28 17.96 -59.44
N ILE A 215 -0.69 17.79 -58.54
CA ILE A 215 -1.82 18.72 -58.39
C ILE A 215 -1.99 19.17 -56.95
N HIS A 216 -2.42 20.42 -56.75
CA HIS A 216 -2.88 20.90 -55.45
C HIS A 216 -4.34 20.51 -55.25
N ALA A 217 -4.62 19.85 -54.13
CA ALA A 217 -5.94 19.30 -53.86
C ALA A 217 -6.35 19.46 -52.39
N TYR A 218 -7.65 19.64 -52.18
CA TYR A 218 -8.29 19.47 -50.89
C TYR A 218 -8.40 17.98 -50.60
N VAL A 219 -7.66 17.52 -49.60
CA VAL A 219 -7.65 16.12 -49.15
C VAL A 219 -8.53 15.99 -47.91
N LEU A 220 -9.62 15.26 -48.07
CA LEU A 220 -10.53 14.86 -47.02
C LEU A 220 -10.06 13.53 -46.43
N GLN A 221 -9.66 13.55 -45.16
CA GLN A 221 -9.30 12.37 -44.40
C GLN A 221 -10.48 11.95 -43.51
N VAL A 222 -10.94 10.71 -43.65
CA VAL A 222 -12.01 10.11 -42.83
C VAL A 222 -11.38 9.05 -41.93
N GLY A 223 -11.00 9.47 -40.74
CA GLY A 223 -10.31 8.62 -39.78
C GLY A 223 -8.97 8.13 -40.30
N THR A 224 -8.68 6.86 -40.05
CA THR A 224 -7.50 6.14 -40.58
C THR A 224 -7.85 5.22 -41.75
N VAL A 225 -9.09 5.27 -42.24
CA VAL A 225 -9.63 4.25 -43.15
C VAL A 225 -9.68 4.73 -44.58
N ALA A 226 -9.88 6.03 -44.82
CA ALA A 226 -9.98 6.55 -46.18
C ALA A 226 -9.48 7.98 -46.30
N GLU A 227 -8.81 8.24 -47.43
CA GLU A 227 -8.43 9.58 -47.89
C GLU A 227 -9.02 9.81 -49.28
N PHE A 228 -9.70 10.95 -49.45
CA PHE A 228 -10.27 11.41 -50.70
C PHE A 228 -9.66 12.74 -51.08
N PHE A 229 -9.58 13.05 -52.36
CA PHE A 229 -9.14 14.36 -52.82
C PHE A 229 -10.11 14.96 -53.81
N ALA A 230 -10.20 16.29 -53.77
CA ALA A 230 -10.75 17.09 -54.86
C ALA A 230 -9.74 18.18 -55.21
N SER A 231 -9.37 18.26 -56.48
CA SER A 231 -8.60 19.37 -57.05
C SER A 231 -9.25 20.72 -56.72
N GLU A 232 -8.46 21.78 -56.63
CA GLU A 232 -8.98 23.11 -56.26
C GLU A 232 -9.99 23.68 -57.26
N ASP A 233 -9.81 23.36 -58.55
CA ASP A 233 -10.70 23.69 -59.66
C ASP A 233 -11.89 22.73 -59.79
N GLY A 234 -11.91 21.64 -59.01
CA GLY A 234 -12.98 20.65 -58.99
C GLY A 234 -13.03 19.76 -60.24
N SER A 235 -12.02 19.84 -61.12
CA SER A 235 -11.97 19.06 -62.37
C SER A 235 -11.67 17.58 -62.13
N LEU A 236 -10.90 17.30 -61.07
CA LEU A 236 -10.46 15.98 -60.68
C LEU A 236 -10.82 15.69 -59.23
N THR A 237 -11.26 14.46 -59.00
CA THR A 237 -11.53 13.91 -57.68
C THR A 237 -11.06 12.48 -57.63
N GLY A 238 -10.72 12.00 -56.45
CA GLY A 238 -10.27 10.62 -56.31
C GLY A 238 -10.12 10.18 -54.87
N TYR A 239 -9.55 9.00 -54.69
CA TYR A 239 -9.35 8.34 -53.41
C TYR A 239 -7.99 7.65 -53.35
N ARG A 240 -7.49 7.43 -52.14
CA ARG A 240 -6.22 6.74 -51.92
C ARG A 240 -6.44 5.26 -51.65
N THR A 241 -5.68 4.41 -52.32
CA THR A 241 -5.52 2.98 -52.01
C THR A 241 -4.09 2.71 -51.55
N ALA A 242 -3.80 1.46 -51.18
CA ALA A 242 -2.43 1.02 -50.93
C ALA A 242 -1.51 1.15 -52.16
N ALA A 243 -2.07 1.16 -53.38
CA ALA A 243 -1.31 1.31 -54.63
C ALA A 243 -1.09 2.78 -55.04
N GLY A 244 -1.70 3.74 -54.34
CA GLY A 244 -1.59 5.17 -54.63
C GLY A 244 -2.94 5.87 -54.81
N TRP A 245 -2.93 7.04 -55.45
CA TRP A 245 -4.13 7.81 -55.73
C TRP A 245 -4.87 7.28 -56.97
N HIS A 246 -6.19 7.18 -56.92
CA HIS A 246 -7.03 6.80 -58.05
C HIS A 246 -8.11 7.85 -58.30
N THR A 247 -8.44 8.11 -59.58
CA THR A 247 -9.38 9.16 -60.00
C THR A 247 -10.80 8.64 -60.31
N HIS A 248 -11.04 7.34 -60.16
CA HIS A 248 -12.31 6.72 -60.55
C HIS A 248 -13.36 6.79 -59.43
N LEU A 249 -13.94 7.97 -59.20
CA LEU A 249 -15.13 8.12 -58.37
C LEU A 249 -16.39 8.20 -59.23
N SER A 250 -17.47 7.55 -58.81
CA SER A 250 -18.78 7.69 -59.47
C SER A 250 -19.30 9.12 -59.34
N GLN A 251 -20.13 9.57 -60.28
CA GLN A 251 -20.64 10.95 -60.27
C GLN A 251 -21.35 11.33 -58.96
N THR A 252 -22.06 10.38 -58.33
CA THR A 252 -22.68 10.57 -57.02
C THR A 252 -21.64 10.74 -55.91
N GLN A 253 -20.58 9.92 -55.89
CA GLN A 253 -19.47 10.05 -54.94
C GLN A 253 -18.74 11.40 -55.07
N GLN A 254 -18.53 11.88 -56.30
CA GLN A 254 -17.92 13.19 -56.56
C GLN A 254 -18.74 14.33 -55.96
N GLN A 255 -20.07 14.30 -56.14
CA GLN A 255 -20.97 15.31 -55.58
C GLN A 255 -20.96 15.29 -54.05
N HIS A 256 -20.98 14.11 -53.43
CA HIS A 256 -20.91 13.99 -51.97
C HIS A 256 -19.57 14.45 -51.40
N LEU A 257 -18.46 14.14 -52.09
CA LEU A 257 -17.14 14.64 -51.71
C LEU A 257 -17.10 16.17 -51.78
N ALA A 258 -17.60 16.76 -52.86
CA ALA A 258 -17.67 18.22 -53.00
C ALA A 258 -18.52 18.87 -51.89
N GLN A 259 -19.65 18.26 -51.52
CA GLN A 259 -20.49 18.70 -50.41
C GLN A 259 -19.75 18.62 -49.06
N ALA A 260 -19.04 17.52 -48.79
CA ALA A 260 -18.29 17.34 -47.56
C ALA A 260 -17.14 18.36 -47.44
N ILE A 261 -16.40 18.59 -48.52
CA ILE A 261 -15.34 19.59 -48.56
C ILE A 261 -15.93 21.00 -48.38
N ALA A 262 -17.04 21.32 -49.03
CA ALA A 262 -17.70 22.62 -48.88
C ALA A 262 -18.19 22.86 -47.44
N MET A 263 -18.72 21.84 -46.77
CA MET A 263 -19.14 21.91 -45.36
C MET A 263 -17.96 22.11 -44.42
N LEU A 264 -16.88 21.35 -44.58
CA LEU A 264 -15.67 21.51 -43.75
C LEU A 264 -14.95 22.85 -43.98
N ARG A 265 -15.13 23.45 -45.17
CA ARG A 265 -14.67 24.82 -45.47
C ARG A 265 -15.61 25.92 -44.96
N GLY A 266 -16.73 25.57 -44.32
CA GLY A 266 -17.72 26.54 -43.84
C GLY A 266 -18.54 27.22 -44.93
N LYS A 267 -18.53 26.70 -46.17
CA LYS A 267 -19.34 27.22 -47.28
C LYS A 267 -20.78 26.69 -47.26
N LEU A 268 -21.03 25.60 -46.53
CA LEU A 268 -22.34 24.99 -46.32
C LEU A 268 -22.58 24.80 -44.81
N PRO A 269 -23.84 24.87 -44.34
CA PRO A 269 -24.16 24.59 -42.95
C PRO A 269 -23.83 23.14 -42.58
N PRO A 270 -23.51 22.85 -41.31
CA PRO A 270 -23.22 21.50 -40.85
C PRO A 270 -24.46 20.62 -41.01
N ALA A 271 -24.30 19.48 -41.68
CA ALA A 271 -25.34 18.48 -41.88
C ALA A 271 -24.76 17.07 -41.80
N LEU A 272 -25.63 16.09 -41.53
CA LEU A 272 -25.26 14.68 -41.57
C LEU A 272 -25.12 14.26 -43.04
N LEU A 273 -23.89 14.03 -43.48
CA LEU A 273 -23.59 13.50 -44.81
C LEU A 273 -23.30 12.01 -44.70
N THR A 274 -24.11 11.19 -45.37
CA THR A 274 -23.76 9.81 -45.64
C THR A 274 -22.81 9.82 -46.82
N LEU A 275 -21.54 9.50 -46.57
CA LEU A 275 -20.55 9.38 -47.62
C LEU A 275 -20.62 7.96 -48.21
N PRO A 276 -21.11 7.75 -49.45
CA PRO A 276 -21.26 6.43 -50.05
C PRO A 276 -19.92 5.94 -50.61
N PHE A 277 -18.91 5.95 -49.77
CA PHE A 277 -17.64 5.34 -50.09
C PHE A 277 -17.69 3.91 -49.60
N ASP A 278 -17.27 2.96 -50.44
CA ASP A 278 -16.99 1.61 -49.98
C ASP A 278 -15.78 1.69 -49.06
N ILE A 279 -16.07 1.88 -47.77
CA ILE A 279 -15.08 1.81 -46.71
C ILE A 279 -14.72 0.34 -46.62
N GLN A 280 -13.65 -0.06 -47.30
CA GLN A 280 -13.10 -1.41 -47.18
C GLN A 280 -12.80 -1.65 -45.70
N LYS A 281 -13.58 -2.54 -45.09
CA LYS A 281 -13.31 -2.95 -43.71
C LYS A 281 -11.94 -3.58 -43.70
N ALA A 282 -11.09 -3.11 -42.82
CA ALA A 282 -9.78 -3.68 -42.63
C ALA A 282 -9.95 -5.16 -42.18
N GLY A 283 -9.58 -6.12 -43.04
CA GLY A 283 -9.69 -7.56 -42.79
C GLY A 283 -10.82 -8.33 -43.52
N GLN A 284 -11.33 -7.84 -44.66
CA GLN A 284 -12.12 -8.63 -45.62
C GLN A 284 -11.37 -8.88 -46.91
#